data_AF-A0A3M2FVS1-F1
#
_entry.id   AF-A0A3M2FVS1-F1
#
_cell.length_a   1.000
_cell.length_b   1.000
_cell.length_c   1.000
_cell.angle_alpha   90.00
_cell.angle_beta   90.00
_cell.angle_gamma   90.00
#
_symmetry.space_group_name_H-M   'P 1'
#
loop_
_entity.id
_entity.type
_entity.pdbx_description
1 polymer ?
#
loop_
_entity_poly.entity_id
_entity_poly.type
_entity_poly.pdbx_seq_one_letter_code
_entity_poly.pdbx_strand_id
1 'polypeptide(L)'
;MIKVKSIYLNNHPATIIQTSQDEPPHRIVQKLDIPSPRAVLVLNGGTAKLDENLQEHLRRLLQEGVAKYVAEHGVVVVTGATDAGIFSIFGEGLHRYNVQTPCIGVAVKALVTWKGRLPRWLPHQWLDNGREPLEPHHTHFVLVDGKNWGDETEMMYRLVQELSQNCPSLAIFAGGGTITLGEMELNVSQQRQMILIEGSGRTTDSVVEEHSGISTVNPRFTNIAKKGRISIFSLQDNPEKLEQMIHHLLFS
;
A
#
# COMPACT_ATOMS: atom_id res chain seq x y z
N MET A 1 21.89 1.18 11.05
CA MET A 1 21.52 1.81 12.35
C MET A 1 20.19 2.49 12.17
N ILE A 2 19.16 1.94 12.80
CA ILE A 2 17.80 2.47 12.78
C ILE A 2 17.74 3.81 13.52
N LYS A 3 17.13 4.83 12.91
CA LYS A 3 16.81 6.11 13.56
C LYS A 3 15.30 6.27 13.68
N VAL A 4 14.81 6.56 14.88
CA VAL A 4 13.38 6.80 15.14
C VAL A 4 13.15 8.30 15.36
N LYS A 5 12.07 8.84 14.79
CA LYS A 5 11.65 10.23 14.97
C LYS A 5 10.14 10.31 15.10
N SER A 6 9.65 11.08 16.06
CA SER A 6 8.24 11.48 16.11
C SER A 6 8.05 12.77 15.33
N ILE A 7 7.00 12.82 14.51
CA ILE A 7 6.59 13.99 13.73
C ILE A 7 5.09 14.23 13.89
N TYR A 8 4.62 15.36 13.38
CA TYR A 8 3.19 15.63 13.23
C TYR A 8 2.87 15.88 11.76
N LEU A 9 1.89 15.15 11.23
CA LEU A 9 1.33 15.34 9.90
C LEU A 9 -0.14 15.73 10.05
N ASN A 10 -0.53 16.91 9.57
CA ASN A 10 -1.90 17.41 9.69
C ASN A 10 -2.46 17.34 11.13
N ASN A 11 -1.63 17.71 12.12
CA ASN A 11 -1.92 17.61 13.56
C ASN A 11 -2.09 16.18 14.12
N HIS A 12 -1.84 15.14 13.33
CA HIS A 12 -1.78 13.76 13.79
C HIS A 12 -0.32 13.36 14.09
N PRO A 13 -0.05 12.72 15.25
CA PRO A 13 1.28 12.21 15.54
C PRO A 13 1.61 11.03 14.61
N ALA A 14 2.85 10.98 14.12
CA ALA A 14 3.34 9.85 13.35
C ALA A 14 4.79 9.52 13.70
N THR A 15 5.15 8.24 13.54
CA THR A 15 6.51 7.72 13.83
C THR A 15 7.25 7.43 12.53
N ILE A 16 8.42 8.01 12.35
CA ILE A 16 9.35 7.70 11.26
C ILE A 16 10.46 6.78 11.79
N ILE A 17 10.70 5.69 11.07
CA ILE A 17 11.87 4.83 11.18
C ILE A 17 12.70 5.01 9.91
N GLN A 18 13.95 5.43 10.05
CA GLN A 18 14.90 5.47 8.94
C GLN A 18 15.86 4.29 9.03
N THR A 19 16.02 3.55 7.93
CA THR A 19 16.76 2.28 7.91
C THR A 19 17.48 2.04 6.58
N SER A 20 18.46 1.14 6.57
CA SER A 20 19.09 0.63 5.34
C SER A 20 18.30 -0.55 4.76
N GLN A 21 18.53 -0.89 3.49
CA GLN A 21 17.89 -2.03 2.80
C GLN A 21 18.21 -3.38 3.47
N ASP A 22 19.41 -3.51 4.05
CA ASP A 22 19.87 -4.76 4.66
C ASP A 22 19.43 -4.94 6.12
N GLU A 23 18.78 -3.94 6.73
CA GLU A 23 18.40 -4.05 8.14
C GLU A 23 17.41 -5.21 8.35
N PRO A 24 17.57 -6.03 9.40
CA PRO A 24 16.63 -7.12 9.67
C PRO A 24 15.23 -6.60 10.02
N PRO A 25 14.14 -7.14 9.43
CA PRO A 25 12.79 -6.62 9.62
C PRO A 25 12.31 -6.71 11.07
N HIS A 26 12.70 -7.74 11.84
CA HIS A 26 12.34 -7.87 13.26
C HIS A 26 12.79 -6.68 14.10
N ARG A 27 13.93 -6.04 13.76
CA ARG A 27 14.40 -4.84 14.46
C ARG A 27 13.56 -3.62 14.13
N ILE A 28 13.06 -3.54 12.90
CA ILE A 28 12.14 -2.47 12.47
C ILE A 28 10.80 -2.65 13.19
N VAL A 29 10.24 -3.87 13.20
CA VAL A 29 8.99 -4.19 13.91
C VAL A 29 9.09 -3.85 15.40
N GLN A 30 10.19 -4.22 16.06
CA GLN A 30 10.41 -3.85 17.46
C GLN A 30 10.43 -2.33 17.68
N LYS A 31 10.92 -1.56 16.70
CA LYS A 31 10.99 -0.08 16.79
C LYS A 31 9.70 0.61 16.34
N LEU A 32 8.83 -0.07 15.60
CA LEU A 32 7.48 0.41 15.29
C LEU A 32 6.64 0.48 16.57
N ASP A 33 6.89 -0.40 17.54
CA ASP A 33 6.20 -0.44 18.83
C ASP A 33 4.67 -0.54 18.66
N ILE A 34 4.23 -1.36 17.70
CA ILE A 34 2.82 -1.60 17.43
C ILE A 34 2.33 -2.90 18.07
N PRO A 35 1.05 -2.99 18.45
CA PRO A 35 0.45 -4.23 18.94
C PRO A 35 0.60 -5.37 17.91
N SER A 36 0.66 -6.60 18.40
CA SER A 36 0.63 -7.78 17.53
C SER A 36 -0.60 -7.75 16.62
N PRO A 37 -0.43 -7.75 15.28
CA PRO A 37 -1.55 -7.66 14.36
C PRO A 37 -2.43 -8.91 14.42
N ARG A 38 -3.74 -8.74 14.30
CA ARG A 38 -4.66 -9.86 14.05
C ARG A 38 -4.69 -10.29 12.58
N ALA A 39 -4.30 -9.39 11.69
CA ALA A 39 -4.18 -9.55 10.25
C ALA A 39 -3.35 -8.39 9.70
N VAL A 40 -2.68 -8.61 8.56
CA VAL A 40 -1.94 -7.57 7.84
C VAL A 40 -2.48 -7.44 6.41
N LEU A 41 -2.91 -6.24 6.05
CA LEU A 41 -3.32 -5.90 4.70
C LEU A 41 -2.23 -5.08 4.01
N VAL A 42 -1.88 -5.44 2.78
CA VAL A 42 -0.93 -4.68 1.96
C VAL A 42 -1.69 -4.00 0.83
N LEU A 43 -1.73 -2.66 0.82
CA LEU A 43 -2.33 -1.92 -0.29
C LEU A 43 -1.23 -1.46 -1.25
N ASN A 44 -1.29 -1.96 -2.48
CA ASN A 44 -0.33 -1.69 -3.55
C ASN A 44 -1.05 -1.06 -4.76
N GLY A 45 -0.35 -0.22 -5.50
CA GLY A 45 -0.90 0.36 -6.71
C GLY A 45 -0.18 1.60 -7.20
N GLY A 46 -0.85 2.29 -8.14
CA GLY A 46 -0.26 3.42 -8.85
C GLY A 46 -0.38 4.76 -8.13
N THR A 47 0.66 5.58 -8.24
CA THR A 47 0.66 7.01 -7.91
C THR A 47 0.40 7.90 -9.13
N ALA A 48 0.26 7.31 -10.32
CA ALA A 48 0.02 8.04 -11.55
C ALA A 48 -1.34 8.77 -11.53
N LYS A 49 -1.46 9.86 -12.28
CA LYS A 49 -2.74 10.55 -12.48
C LYS A 49 -3.76 9.57 -13.07
N LEU A 50 -4.92 9.52 -12.42
CA LEU A 50 -6.09 8.74 -12.82
C LEU A 50 -7.03 9.67 -13.57
N ASP A 51 -7.79 9.17 -14.55
CA ASP A 51 -8.94 9.91 -15.06
C ASP A 51 -10.02 10.03 -13.96
N GLU A 52 -10.89 11.04 -14.09
CA GLU A 52 -11.84 11.41 -13.03
C GLU A 52 -12.82 10.27 -12.70
N ASN A 53 -13.28 9.53 -13.72
CA ASN A 53 -14.23 8.45 -13.55
C ASN A 53 -13.59 7.26 -12.83
N LEU A 54 -12.39 6.84 -13.24
CA LEU A 54 -11.61 5.82 -12.55
C LEU A 54 -11.31 6.24 -11.11
N GLN A 55 -10.95 7.50 -10.89
CA GLN A 55 -10.67 8.03 -9.56
C GLN A 55 -11.91 7.96 -8.64
N GLU A 56 -13.11 8.20 -9.16
CA GLU A 56 -14.35 8.12 -8.38
C GLU A 56 -14.68 6.69 -7.94
N HIS A 57 -14.57 5.72 -8.84
CA HIS A 57 -14.78 4.32 -8.51
C HIS A 57 -13.75 3.83 -7.49
N LEU A 58 -12.46 4.16 -7.70
CA LEU A 58 -11.40 3.80 -6.75
C LEU A 58 -11.60 4.48 -5.39
N ARG A 59 -12.08 5.72 -5.36
CA ARG A 59 -12.41 6.41 -4.10
C ARG A 59 -13.47 5.67 -3.33
N ARG A 60 -14.56 5.31 -3.99
CA ARG A 60 -15.63 4.54 -3.37
C ARG A 60 -15.09 3.21 -2.83
N LEU A 61 -14.35 2.47 -3.66
CA LEU A 61 -13.87 1.14 -3.29
C LEU A 61 -12.82 1.17 -2.16
N LEU A 62 -11.83 2.05 -2.24
CA LEU A 62 -10.75 2.12 -1.26
C LEU A 62 -11.21 2.74 0.06
N GLN A 63 -12.11 3.74 0.03
CA GLN A 63 -12.61 4.33 1.27
C GLN A 63 -13.69 3.47 1.90
N GLU A 64 -14.73 3.11 1.17
CA GLU A 64 -15.89 2.41 1.71
C GLU A 64 -15.67 0.90 1.82
N GLY A 65 -14.82 0.31 0.97
CA GLY A 65 -14.52 -1.13 1.01
C GLY A 65 -13.29 -1.49 1.83
N VAL A 66 -12.20 -0.71 1.74
CA VAL A 66 -10.93 -1.05 2.43
C VAL A 66 -10.77 -0.26 3.73
N ALA A 67 -10.83 1.07 3.70
CA ALA A 67 -10.57 1.89 4.89
C ALA A 67 -11.62 1.69 5.98
N LYS A 68 -12.91 1.60 5.61
CA LYS A 68 -13.99 1.23 6.51
C LYS A 68 -13.76 -0.14 7.16
N TYR A 69 -13.41 -1.15 6.36
CA TYR A 69 -13.12 -2.49 6.87
C TYR A 69 -11.97 -2.48 7.88
N VAL A 70 -10.90 -1.76 7.58
CA VAL A 70 -9.75 -1.56 8.48
C VAL A 70 -10.18 -0.92 9.80
N ALA A 71 -11.04 0.10 9.75
CA ALA A 71 -11.59 0.77 10.94
C ALA A 71 -12.39 -0.20 11.82
N GLU A 72 -13.28 -0.99 11.23
CA GLU A 72 -14.20 -1.87 11.95
C GLU A 72 -13.51 -3.11 12.53
N HIS A 73 -12.52 -3.65 11.82
CA HIS A 73 -11.91 -4.94 12.17
C HIS A 73 -10.56 -4.79 12.85
N GLY A 74 -9.97 -3.61 12.84
CA GLY A 74 -8.68 -3.35 13.47
C GLY A 74 -7.52 -4.10 12.79
N VAL A 75 -7.44 -3.99 11.46
CA VAL A 75 -6.38 -4.61 10.65
C VAL A 75 -5.20 -3.64 10.52
N VAL A 76 -3.97 -4.17 10.57
CA VAL A 76 -2.77 -3.36 10.30
C VAL A 76 -2.57 -3.26 8.80
N VAL A 77 -2.26 -2.07 8.31
CA VAL A 77 -2.07 -1.82 6.88
C VAL A 77 -0.62 -1.46 6.60
N VAL A 78 -0.04 -2.04 5.54
CA VAL A 78 1.25 -1.66 4.98
C VAL A 78 1.03 -1.17 3.56
N THR A 79 1.57 -0.02 3.19
CA THR A 79 1.33 0.59 1.87
C THR A 79 2.47 1.51 1.44
N GLY A 80 2.39 2.09 0.25
CA GLY A 80 3.31 3.13 -0.19
C GLY A 80 3.10 4.41 0.62
N ALA A 81 4.18 5.11 0.97
CA ALA A 81 4.12 6.16 1.97
C ALA A 81 3.57 7.53 1.52
N THR A 82 3.32 7.75 0.22
CA THR A 82 3.18 9.09 -0.35
C THR A 82 1.74 9.59 -0.42
N ASP A 83 1.52 10.91 -0.33
CA ASP A 83 0.23 11.58 -0.58
C ASP A 83 -0.03 11.67 -2.10
N ALA A 84 -0.07 10.51 -2.77
CA ALA A 84 -0.23 10.43 -4.22
C ALA A 84 -1.07 9.22 -4.65
N GLY A 85 -1.86 9.41 -5.71
CA GLY A 85 -2.70 8.37 -6.32
C GLY A 85 -3.58 7.62 -5.31
N ILE A 86 -3.54 6.28 -5.35
CA ILE A 86 -4.40 5.45 -4.50
C ILE A 86 -4.13 5.61 -3.01
N PHE A 87 -2.91 5.98 -2.61
CA PHE A 87 -2.54 6.12 -1.20
C PHE A 87 -3.17 7.36 -0.58
N SER A 88 -3.20 8.48 -1.32
CA SER A 88 -3.95 9.68 -0.93
C SER A 88 -5.46 9.38 -0.81
N ILE A 89 -6.02 8.67 -1.78
CA ILE A 89 -7.44 8.27 -1.76
C ILE A 89 -7.77 7.41 -0.53
N PHE A 90 -6.91 6.45 -0.23
CA PHE A 90 -7.05 5.56 0.93
C PHE A 90 -6.87 6.31 2.25
N GLY A 91 -5.88 7.19 2.34
CA GLY A 91 -5.61 8.03 3.52
C GLY A 91 -6.80 8.92 3.91
N GLU A 92 -7.45 9.55 2.93
CA GLU A 92 -8.70 10.30 3.17
C GLU A 92 -9.82 9.37 3.72
N GLY A 93 -9.83 8.09 3.33
CA GLY A 93 -10.69 7.07 3.93
C GLY A 93 -10.33 6.78 5.39
N LEU A 94 -9.04 6.63 5.71
CA LEU A 94 -8.57 6.43 7.08
C LEU A 94 -9.03 7.58 7.98
N HIS A 95 -8.94 8.82 7.48
CA HIS A 95 -9.44 10.01 8.17
C HIS A 95 -10.95 9.97 8.35
N ARG A 96 -11.71 9.72 7.27
CA ARG A 96 -13.18 9.66 7.28
C ARG A 96 -13.73 8.68 8.30
N TYR A 97 -13.10 7.52 8.45
CA TYR A 97 -13.53 6.47 9.38
C TYR A 97 -12.79 6.49 10.73
N ASN A 98 -12.00 7.55 11.00
CA ASN A 98 -11.24 7.73 12.23
C ASN A 98 -10.43 6.48 12.63
N VAL A 99 -9.73 5.87 11.67
CA VAL A 99 -8.96 4.65 11.87
C VAL A 99 -7.90 4.86 12.95
N GLN A 100 -7.92 3.98 13.96
CA GLN A 100 -6.97 4.01 15.07
C GLN A 100 -5.87 2.95 14.94
N THR A 101 -5.99 2.01 14.00
CA THR A 101 -4.99 0.97 13.81
C THR A 101 -3.78 1.46 13.03
N PRO A 102 -2.61 0.83 13.26
CA PRO A 102 -1.42 1.18 12.52
C PRO A 102 -1.61 1.07 11.00
N CYS A 103 -1.41 2.20 10.32
CA CYS A 103 -1.13 2.25 8.89
C CYS A 103 0.33 2.67 8.69
N ILE A 104 1.10 1.81 8.02
CA ILE A 104 2.56 1.89 7.86
C ILE A 104 2.87 2.19 6.39
N GLY A 105 3.35 3.40 6.12
CA GLY A 105 3.88 3.78 4.81
C GLY A 105 5.35 3.37 4.64
N VAL A 106 5.69 2.67 3.56
CA VAL A 106 7.09 2.36 3.21
C VAL A 106 7.48 3.17 1.97
N ALA A 107 8.66 3.79 2.00
CA ALA A 107 9.16 4.58 0.87
C ALA A 107 10.68 4.76 0.92
N VAL A 108 11.24 5.19 -0.21
CA VAL A 108 12.63 5.62 -0.30
C VAL A 108 12.83 6.95 0.43
N LYS A 109 13.70 6.95 1.44
CA LYS A 109 14.00 8.12 2.29
C LYS A 109 14.39 9.37 1.50
N ALA A 110 15.16 9.20 0.43
CA ALA A 110 15.67 10.31 -0.38
C ALA A 110 14.61 10.96 -1.28
N LEU A 111 13.47 10.28 -1.49
CA LEU A 111 12.42 10.69 -2.43
C LEU A 111 11.17 11.23 -1.75
N VAL A 112 11.17 11.32 -0.42
CA VAL A 112 10.00 11.81 0.35
C VAL A 112 10.28 13.06 1.18
N THR A 113 9.21 13.80 1.49
CA THR A 113 9.21 14.95 2.42
C THR A 113 8.04 14.86 3.39
N TRP A 114 8.19 15.40 4.60
CA TRP A 114 7.17 15.31 5.66
C TRP A 114 6.99 16.63 6.41
N LYS A 115 7.64 17.70 5.96
CA LYS A 115 7.30 19.05 6.43
C LYS A 115 5.91 19.34 5.87
N GLY A 116 4.91 19.34 6.77
CA GLY A 116 3.49 19.28 6.45
C GLY A 116 3.04 20.20 5.32
N ARG A 117 1.90 19.86 4.68
CA ARG A 117 1.31 20.58 3.55
C ARG A 117 1.59 22.08 3.67
N LEU A 118 2.52 22.57 2.85
CA LEU A 118 2.66 24.00 2.64
C LEU A 118 1.27 24.50 2.22
N PRO A 119 0.78 25.62 2.78
CA PRO A 119 -0.51 26.16 2.40
C PRO A 119 -0.74 26.14 0.89
N ARG A 120 -1.95 25.77 0.44
CA ARG A 120 -2.28 25.53 -0.98
C ARG A 120 -1.97 26.73 -1.91
N TRP A 121 -1.75 27.91 -1.35
CA TRP A 121 -1.37 29.15 -2.04
C TRP A 121 0.14 29.35 -2.22
N LEU A 122 0.99 28.51 -1.63
CA LEU A 122 2.43 28.56 -1.86
C LEU A 122 2.74 27.96 -3.24
N PRO A 123 3.52 28.66 -4.10
CA PRO A 123 3.86 28.15 -5.42
C PRO A 123 4.59 26.81 -5.29
N HIS A 124 4.17 25.80 -6.07
CA HIS A 124 4.82 24.48 -6.17
C HIS A 124 6.33 24.55 -6.45
N GLN A 125 6.83 25.71 -6.92
CA GLN A 125 8.24 25.99 -7.15
C GLN A 125 9.11 26.01 -5.87
N TRP A 126 8.52 26.00 -4.67
CA TRP A 126 9.25 25.83 -3.40
C TRP A 126 9.41 24.35 -2.98
N LEU A 127 8.80 23.40 -3.71
CA LEU A 127 8.92 21.94 -3.54
C LEU A 127 9.95 21.31 -4.50
N ASP A 128 10.82 22.13 -5.10
CA ASP A 128 11.59 21.82 -6.31
C ASP A 128 12.85 20.97 -6.05
N ASN A 129 12.67 19.84 -5.38
CA ASN A 129 13.66 18.77 -5.28
C ASN A 129 13.10 17.40 -5.70
N GLY A 130 11.94 17.37 -6.35
CA GLY A 130 11.36 16.14 -6.94
C GLY A 130 10.96 15.09 -5.90
N ARG A 131 10.66 15.51 -4.67
CA ARG A 131 10.27 14.64 -3.55
C ARG A 131 8.77 14.67 -3.32
N GLU A 132 8.20 13.50 -3.08
CA GLU A 132 6.77 13.35 -2.81
C GLU A 132 6.47 13.55 -1.31
N PRO A 133 5.42 14.29 -0.94
CA PRO A 133 5.00 14.39 0.46
C PRO A 133 4.54 13.03 1.01
N LEU A 134 4.80 12.79 2.29
CA LEU A 134 4.22 11.66 3.01
C LEU A 134 2.71 11.85 3.15
N GLU A 135 1.98 10.74 3.07
CA GLU A 135 0.53 10.70 3.26
C GLU A 135 0.18 11.14 4.69
N PRO A 136 -0.67 12.17 4.88
CA PRO A 136 -0.88 12.79 6.18
C PRO A 136 -1.67 11.97 7.21
N HIS A 137 -2.35 10.90 6.80
CA HIS A 137 -3.20 10.07 7.66
C HIS A 137 -2.56 8.72 8.05
N HIS A 138 -1.37 8.42 7.54
CA HIS A 138 -0.55 7.31 8.01
C HIS A 138 0.05 7.59 9.40
N THR A 139 0.05 6.55 10.23
CA THR A 139 0.55 6.60 11.61
C THR A 139 2.05 6.32 11.73
N HIS A 140 2.59 5.52 10.82
CA HIS A 140 3.97 5.04 10.87
C HIS A 140 4.60 5.10 9.48
N PHE A 141 5.90 5.30 9.44
CA PHE A 141 6.68 5.32 8.21
C PHE A 141 7.99 4.56 8.35
N VAL A 142 8.29 3.70 7.40
CA VAL A 142 9.60 3.04 7.26
C VAL A 142 10.27 3.61 6.01
N LEU A 143 11.26 4.49 6.24
CA LEU A 143 12.01 5.18 5.21
C LEU A 143 13.33 4.46 4.96
N VAL A 144 13.40 3.80 3.81
CA VAL A 144 14.52 2.93 3.42
C VAL A 144 15.55 3.73 2.63
N ASP A 145 16.83 3.48 2.88
CA ASP A 145 17.90 4.04 2.05
C ASP A 145 17.76 3.55 0.60
N GLY A 146 17.85 4.46 -0.35
CA GLY A 146 17.67 4.18 -1.77
C GLY A 146 17.75 5.46 -2.60
N LYS A 147 17.67 5.31 -3.91
CA LYS A 147 17.74 6.40 -4.89
C LYS A 147 16.57 6.39 -5.85
N ASN A 148 15.95 5.24 -6.10
CA ASN A 148 14.87 5.07 -7.06
C ASN A 148 13.64 4.47 -6.40
N TRP A 149 12.45 4.90 -6.81
CA TRP A 149 11.21 4.21 -6.44
C TRP A 149 11.32 2.72 -6.77
N GLY A 150 10.97 1.87 -5.81
CA GLY A 150 11.12 0.42 -5.87
C GLY A 150 12.31 -0.13 -5.08
N ASP A 151 13.29 0.71 -4.71
CA ASP A 151 14.42 0.30 -3.86
C ASP A 151 13.97 -0.13 -2.44
N GLU A 152 12.79 0.32 -2.00
CA GLU A 152 12.16 -0.02 -0.74
C GLU A 152 11.35 -1.33 -0.78
N THR A 153 11.01 -1.83 -1.97
CA THR A 153 10.02 -2.90 -2.16
C THR A 153 10.39 -4.18 -1.41
N GLU A 154 11.64 -4.65 -1.52
CA GLU A 154 12.09 -5.85 -0.80
C GLU A 154 11.94 -5.70 0.72
N MET A 155 12.28 -4.53 1.27
CA MET A 155 12.11 -4.24 2.69
C MET A 155 10.64 -4.23 3.11
N MET A 156 9.75 -3.63 2.30
CA MET A 156 8.31 -3.62 2.56
C MET A 156 7.76 -5.03 2.68
N TYR A 157 8.13 -5.94 1.77
CA TYR A 157 7.64 -7.32 1.78
C TYR A 157 8.27 -8.19 2.87
N ARG A 158 9.54 -7.95 3.23
CA ARG A 158 10.16 -8.55 4.42
C ARG A 158 9.50 -8.07 5.72
N LEU A 159 9.12 -6.79 5.78
CA LEU A 159 8.38 -6.21 6.90
C LEU A 159 6.99 -6.82 7.05
N VAL A 160 6.24 -6.95 5.95
CA VAL A 160 4.92 -7.61 5.96
C VAL A 160 5.06 -9.06 6.46
N GLN A 161 6.03 -9.82 5.93
CA GLN A 161 6.27 -11.19 6.34
C GLN A 161 6.59 -11.31 7.84
N GLU A 162 7.37 -10.38 8.40
CA GLU A 162 7.68 -10.32 9.82
C GLU A 162 6.44 -9.98 10.66
N LEU A 163 5.65 -8.98 10.24
CA LEU A 163 4.43 -8.56 10.92
C LEU A 163 3.36 -9.67 10.93
N SER A 164 3.31 -10.48 9.86
CA SER A 164 2.30 -11.51 9.66
C SER A 164 2.76 -12.92 10.01
N GLN A 165 3.81 -13.08 10.84
CA GLN A 165 4.30 -14.42 11.21
C GLN A 165 3.22 -15.29 11.88
N ASN A 166 2.36 -14.66 12.70
CA ASN A 166 1.37 -15.35 13.53
C ASN A 166 -0.07 -14.97 13.16
N CYS A 167 -0.28 -14.33 12.00
CA CYS A 167 -1.59 -13.88 11.56
C CYS A 167 -1.72 -13.94 10.03
N PRO A 168 -2.93 -14.01 9.48
CA PRO A 168 -3.16 -13.97 8.03
C PRO A 168 -2.67 -12.65 7.42
N SER A 169 -2.26 -12.69 6.15
CA SER A 169 -1.97 -11.49 5.37
C SER A 169 -2.53 -11.56 3.96
N LEU A 170 -2.93 -10.40 3.45
CA LEU A 170 -3.61 -10.23 2.17
C LEU A 170 -3.03 -9.00 1.46
N ALA A 171 -2.78 -9.10 0.16
CA ALA A 171 -2.39 -7.95 -0.66
C ALA A 171 -3.55 -7.54 -1.58
N ILE A 172 -3.76 -6.23 -1.74
CA ILE A 172 -4.72 -5.65 -2.68
C ILE A 172 -3.93 -4.82 -3.70
N PHE A 173 -4.26 -4.99 -4.97
CA PHE A 173 -3.61 -4.31 -6.09
C PHE A 173 -4.62 -3.51 -6.91
N ALA A 174 -4.35 -2.22 -7.10
CA ALA A 174 -5.11 -1.35 -8.00
C ALA A 174 -4.17 -0.53 -8.92
N GLY A 175 -4.29 -0.75 -10.23
CA GLY A 175 -3.50 -0.08 -11.24
C GLY A 175 -2.05 -0.55 -11.26
N GLY A 176 -1.12 0.37 -11.02
CA GLY A 176 0.29 0.05 -10.81
C GLY A 176 1.16 0.11 -12.06
N GLY A 177 2.48 0.03 -11.83
CA GLY A 177 3.51 0.11 -12.86
C GLY A 177 4.44 -1.09 -12.84
N THR A 178 5.66 -0.90 -13.33
CA THR A 178 6.71 -1.93 -13.32
C THR A 178 7.15 -2.34 -11.91
N ILE A 179 7.10 -1.41 -10.95
CA ILE A 179 7.34 -1.70 -9.53
C ILE A 179 6.29 -2.69 -9.02
N THR A 180 5.01 -2.42 -9.30
CA THR A 180 3.88 -3.29 -8.93
C THR A 180 4.01 -4.70 -9.47
N LEU A 181 4.64 -4.87 -10.64
CA LEU A 181 4.92 -6.21 -11.17
C LEU A 181 5.90 -6.99 -10.27
N GLY A 182 6.94 -6.33 -9.75
CA GLY A 182 7.85 -6.94 -8.78
C GLY A 182 7.18 -7.21 -7.43
N GLU A 183 6.30 -6.32 -6.98
CA GLU A 183 5.50 -6.50 -5.76
C GLU A 183 4.61 -7.75 -5.85
N MET A 184 3.97 -7.99 -7.00
CA MET A 184 3.19 -9.20 -7.25
C MET A 184 4.07 -10.45 -7.23
N GLU A 185 5.27 -10.42 -7.82
CA GLU A 185 6.20 -11.56 -7.78
C GLU A 185 6.65 -11.91 -6.35
N LEU A 186 6.84 -10.90 -5.49
CA LEU A 186 7.13 -11.11 -4.07
C LEU A 186 5.94 -11.72 -3.31
N ASN A 187 4.70 -11.37 -3.67
CA ASN A 187 3.53 -12.05 -3.10
C ASN A 187 3.44 -13.52 -3.56
N VAL A 188 3.78 -13.80 -4.82
CA VAL A 188 3.86 -15.19 -5.32
C VAL A 188 4.91 -15.98 -4.54
N SER A 189 6.11 -15.42 -4.33
CA SER A 189 7.18 -16.11 -3.60
C SER A 189 6.83 -16.34 -2.13
N GLN A 190 6.10 -15.39 -1.51
CA GLN A 190 5.62 -15.48 -0.14
C GLN A 190 4.29 -16.21 0.01
N GLN A 191 3.74 -16.76 -1.09
CA GLN A 191 2.45 -17.48 -1.10
C GLN A 191 1.29 -16.67 -0.49
N ARG A 192 1.36 -15.34 -0.60
CA ARG A 192 0.35 -14.44 -0.06
C ARG A 192 -0.86 -14.35 -0.99
N GLN A 193 -2.05 -14.36 -0.41
CA GLN A 193 -3.28 -14.11 -1.16
C GLN A 193 -3.28 -12.69 -1.72
N MET A 194 -3.70 -12.54 -2.97
CA MET A 194 -3.83 -11.26 -3.66
C MET A 194 -5.27 -11.04 -4.13
N ILE A 195 -5.80 -9.85 -3.88
CA ILE A 195 -6.98 -9.33 -4.58
C ILE A 195 -6.49 -8.39 -5.67
N LEU A 196 -6.87 -8.66 -6.92
CA LEU A 196 -6.62 -7.77 -8.06
C LEU A 196 -7.91 -7.01 -8.40
N ILE A 197 -7.85 -5.69 -8.38
CA ILE A 197 -8.99 -4.84 -8.75
C ILE A 197 -9.04 -4.72 -10.27
N GLU A 198 -9.88 -5.52 -10.91
CA GLU A 198 -10.13 -5.46 -12.36
C GLU A 198 -10.78 -4.12 -12.75
N GLY A 199 -10.32 -3.55 -13.86
CA GLY A 199 -10.75 -2.24 -14.35
C GLY A 199 -10.01 -1.08 -13.69
N SER A 200 -9.00 -1.37 -12.86
CA SER A 200 -8.13 -0.34 -12.28
C SER A 200 -6.96 0.05 -13.19
N GLY A 201 -6.79 -0.65 -14.32
CA GLY A 201 -5.84 -0.37 -15.37
C GLY A 201 -4.45 -1.00 -15.19
N ARG A 202 -3.63 -0.83 -16.23
CA ARG A 202 -2.17 -1.03 -16.20
C ARG A 202 -1.78 -2.47 -15.80
N THR A 203 -0.73 -2.61 -14.97
CA THR A 203 -0.17 -3.91 -14.55
C THR A 203 -1.23 -4.83 -13.94
N THR A 204 -2.15 -4.28 -13.14
CA THR A 204 -3.20 -5.09 -12.50
C THR A 204 -4.11 -5.73 -13.54
N ASP A 205 -4.62 -4.95 -14.50
CA ASP A 205 -5.49 -5.50 -15.55
C ASP A 205 -4.76 -6.46 -16.47
N SER A 206 -3.48 -6.21 -16.81
CA SER A 206 -2.70 -7.16 -17.62
C SER A 206 -2.53 -8.53 -16.94
N VAL A 207 -2.40 -8.57 -15.61
CA VAL A 207 -2.36 -9.84 -14.88
C VAL A 207 -3.75 -10.48 -14.78
N VAL A 208 -4.82 -9.69 -14.66
CA VAL A 208 -6.20 -10.19 -14.69
C VAL A 208 -6.54 -10.83 -16.04
N GLU A 209 -6.17 -10.18 -17.15
CA GLU A 209 -6.32 -10.70 -18.52
C GLU A 209 -5.63 -12.06 -18.66
N GLU A 210 -4.36 -12.14 -18.27
CA GLU A 210 -3.58 -13.37 -18.33
C GLU A 210 -4.16 -14.47 -17.43
N HIS A 211 -4.64 -14.12 -16.23
CA HIS A 211 -5.32 -15.06 -15.32
C HIS A 211 -6.64 -15.57 -15.90
N SER A 212 -7.31 -14.76 -16.71
CA SER A 212 -8.54 -15.11 -17.42
C SER A 212 -8.30 -15.86 -18.74
N GLY A 213 -7.03 -16.15 -19.08
CA GLY A 213 -6.63 -16.90 -20.29
C GLY A 213 -6.38 -16.03 -21.52
N ILE A 214 -6.40 -14.71 -21.39
CA ILE A 214 -6.07 -13.76 -22.47
C ILE A 214 -4.57 -13.53 -22.46
N SER A 215 -3.87 -14.00 -23.50
CA SER A 215 -2.41 -13.91 -23.57
C SER A 215 -1.93 -12.45 -23.70
N THR A 216 -1.04 -12.04 -22.80
CA THR A 216 -0.45 -10.70 -22.73
C THR A 216 0.99 -10.64 -23.22
N VAL A 217 1.52 -11.75 -23.78
CA VAL A 217 2.89 -11.94 -24.32
C VAL A 217 4.02 -11.78 -23.27
N ASN A 218 3.78 -11.14 -22.12
CA ASN A 218 4.77 -10.94 -21.08
C ASN A 218 4.86 -12.16 -20.14
N PRO A 219 5.99 -12.89 -20.12
CA PRO A 219 6.12 -14.11 -19.32
C PRO A 219 6.02 -13.86 -17.81
N ARG A 220 6.28 -12.64 -17.34
CA ARG A 220 6.12 -12.28 -15.92
C ARG A 220 4.65 -12.26 -15.52
N PHE A 221 3.77 -11.70 -16.37
CA PHE A 221 2.31 -11.75 -16.14
C PHE A 221 1.83 -13.21 -16.13
N THR A 222 2.27 -14.03 -17.09
CA THR A 222 1.95 -15.47 -17.13
C THR A 222 2.38 -16.20 -15.87
N ASN A 223 3.58 -15.89 -15.35
CA ASN A 223 4.08 -16.52 -14.14
C ASN A 223 3.23 -16.15 -12.91
N ILE A 224 2.85 -14.87 -12.76
CA ILE A 224 2.01 -14.41 -11.66
C ILE A 224 0.60 -15.00 -11.77
N ALA A 225 -0.01 -14.94 -12.95
CA ALA A 225 -1.34 -15.47 -13.20
C ALA A 225 -1.46 -16.97 -12.87
N LYS A 226 -0.40 -17.75 -13.15
CA LYS A 226 -0.39 -19.22 -12.92
C LYS A 226 0.01 -19.63 -11.51
N LYS A 227 0.91 -18.90 -10.85
CA LYS A 227 1.48 -19.31 -9.55
C LYS A 227 0.94 -18.48 -8.38
N GLY A 228 0.33 -17.33 -8.65
CA GLY A 228 -0.25 -16.47 -7.63
C GLY A 228 -1.55 -17.02 -7.10
N ARG A 229 -1.79 -16.79 -5.81
CA ARG A 229 -3.10 -17.00 -5.18
C ARG A 229 -3.92 -15.74 -5.40
N ILE A 230 -4.75 -15.73 -6.44
CA ILE A 230 -5.42 -14.53 -6.95
C ILE A 230 -6.93 -14.67 -6.75
N SER A 231 -7.54 -13.61 -6.24
CA SER A 231 -8.97 -13.34 -6.32
C SER A 231 -9.17 -12.07 -7.12
N ILE A 232 -10.04 -12.11 -8.12
CA ILE A 232 -10.36 -10.93 -8.93
C ILE A 232 -11.57 -10.24 -8.29
N PHE A 233 -11.50 -8.91 -8.19
CA PHE A 233 -12.61 -8.07 -7.75
C PHE A 233 -12.87 -6.99 -8.80
N SER A 234 -14.10 -6.84 -9.26
CA SER A 234 -14.43 -5.83 -10.26
C SER A 234 -14.50 -4.44 -9.63
N LEU A 235 -13.86 -3.43 -10.22
CA LEU A 235 -13.96 -2.04 -9.78
C LEU A 235 -15.41 -1.51 -9.79
N GLN A 236 -16.28 -2.12 -10.58
CA GLN A 236 -17.69 -1.75 -10.71
C GLN A 236 -18.59 -2.37 -9.63
N ASP A 237 -18.09 -3.34 -8.87
CA ASP A 237 -18.86 -3.99 -7.82
C ASP A 237 -19.06 -3.10 -6.58
N ASN A 238 -20.07 -3.46 -5.78
CA ASN A 238 -20.35 -2.76 -4.53
C ASN A 238 -19.18 -2.95 -3.52
N PRO A 239 -18.66 -1.88 -2.90
CA PRO A 239 -17.63 -1.97 -1.85
C PRO A 239 -17.93 -2.96 -0.73
N GLU A 240 -19.19 -3.17 -0.35
CA GLU A 240 -19.58 -4.16 0.67
C GLU A 240 -19.16 -5.58 0.30
N LYS A 241 -19.16 -5.92 -1.01
CA LYS A 241 -18.66 -7.22 -1.48
C LYS A 241 -17.15 -7.33 -1.29
N LEU A 242 -16.41 -6.23 -1.42
CA LEU A 242 -14.97 -6.22 -1.17
C LEU A 242 -14.70 -6.44 0.33
N GLU A 243 -15.48 -5.80 1.21
CA GLU A 243 -15.40 -6.04 2.67
C GLU A 243 -15.59 -7.53 2.99
N GLN A 244 -16.64 -8.15 2.43
CA GLN A 244 -16.94 -9.58 2.59
C GLN A 244 -15.80 -10.47 2.07
N MET A 245 -15.25 -10.15 0.90
CA MET A 245 -14.13 -10.90 0.31
C MET A 245 -12.87 -10.78 1.17
N ILE A 246 -12.52 -9.58 1.64
CA ILE A 246 -11.37 -9.37 2.54
C ILE A 246 -11.56 -10.19 3.83
N HIS A 247 -12.76 -10.15 4.41
CA HIS A 247 -13.06 -10.91 5.63
C HIS A 247 -12.90 -12.41 5.43
N HIS A 248 -13.47 -12.95 4.35
CA HIS A 248 -13.38 -14.36 4.02
C HIS A 248 -11.94 -14.82 3.83
N LEU A 249 -11.14 -14.06 3.06
CA LEU A 249 -9.76 -14.42 2.77
C LEU A 249 -8.81 -14.28 3.97
N LEU A 250 -9.15 -13.46 4.97
CA LEU A 250 -8.35 -13.31 6.18
C LEU A 250 -8.75 -14.26 7.30
N PHE A 251 -10.04 -14.55 7.49
CA PHE A 251 -10.53 -15.19 8.72
C PHE A 251 -11.37 -16.45 8.53
N SER A 252 -11.51 -16.97 7.30
CA SER A 252 -12.13 -18.29 7.03
C SER A 252 -11.08 -19.38 6.86
#